data_AF-A0A6J4H3E3-F1
#
_entry.id   AF-A0A6J4H3E3-F1
#
_cell.length_a   1.000
_cell.length_b   1.000
_cell.length_c   1.000
_cell.angle_alpha   90.00
_cell.angle_beta   90.00
_cell.angle_gamma   90.00
#
_symmetry.space_group_name_H-M   'P 1'
#
loop_
_entity.id
_entity.type
_entity.pdbx_description
1 polymer ?
#
loop_
_entity_poly.entity_id
_entity_poly.type
_entity_poly.pdbx_seq_one_letter_code
_entity_poly.pdbx_strand_id
1 'polypeptide(L)' 'MYLGPVAPHWQVVSDFGDRNVIDEMSQRIMARLLLLPPHDPQFRRNRERVVRDAERENILLDWDLGLPDEDGS' A
#
# COMPACT_ATOMS: atom_id res chain seq x y z
N MET A 1 2.14 21.02 -10.02
CA MET A 1 3.04 20.13 -10.78
C MET A 1 2.19 19.02 -11.37
N TYR A 2 2.28 18.77 -12.69
CA TYR A 2 1.52 17.73 -13.40
C TYR A 2 2.54 16.72 -13.92
N LEU A 3 2.62 15.54 -13.29
CA LEU A 3 3.34 14.41 -13.84
C LEU A 3 2.32 13.63 -14.68
N GLY A 4 2.68 13.21 -15.90
CA GLY A 4 1.83 12.41 -16.79
C GLY A 4 1.39 11.08 -16.17
N PRO A 5 0.84 10.12 -16.94
CA PRO A 5 0.29 8.87 -16.40
C PRO A 5 1.41 7.94 -15.92
N VAL A 6 2.06 8.29 -14.81
CA VAL A 6 2.85 7.36 -14.03
C VAL A 6 1.82 6.53 -13.31
N ALA A 7 1.63 5.29 -13.77
CA ALA A 7 0.87 4.31 -13.00
C ALA A 7 1.33 4.38 -11.54
N PRO A 8 0.42 4.28 -10.57
CA PRO A 8 0.76 4.37 -9.15
C PRO A 8 1.80 3.28 -8.83
N HIS A 9 3.07 3.68 -8.73
CA HIS A 9 4.15 2.76 -8.42
C HIS A 9 4.21 2.68 -6.90
N TRP A 10 3.43 1.76 -6.35
CA TRP A 10 3.53 1.45 -4.93
C TRP A 10 4.92 0.91 -4.62
N GLN A 11 5.51 1.40 -3.54
CA GLN A 11 6.71 0.83 -2.96
C GLN A 11 6.33 0.24 -1.60
N VAL A 12 6.72 -1.02 -1.37
CA VAL A 12 6.59 -1.65 -0.05
C VAL A 12 7.96 -1.63 0.59
N VAL A 13 8.05 -0.96 1.73
CA VAL A 13 9.24 -0.94 2.58
C VAL A 13 8.92 -1.63 3.89
N SER A 14 9.95 -2.18 4.55
CA SER A 14 9.82 -2.82 5.85
C SER A 14 11.01 -2.46 6.72
N ASP A 15 10.72 -2.10 7.96
CA ASP A 15 11.73 -1.75 8.95
C ASP A 15 12.28 -2.99 9.68
N PHE A 16 11.43 -4.00 9.90
CA PHE A 16 11.77 -5.25 10.59
C PHE A 16 10.76 -6.37 10.30
N GLY A 17 11.15 -7.61 10.60
CA GLY A 17 10.30 -8.80 10.52
C GLY A 17 10.97 -9.99 9.83
N ASP A 18 10.27 -11.11 9.75
CA ASP A 18 10.74 -12.26 8.95
C ASP A 18 10.64 -11.93 7.46
N ARG A 19 11.76 -12.10 6.75
CA ARG A 19 11.87 -11.71 5.34
C ARG A 19 10.88 -12.46 4.45
N ASN A 20 10.65 -13.75 4.68
CA ASN A 20 9.74 -14.52 3.83
C ASN A 20 8.30 -14.04 4.00
N VAL A 21 7.89 -13.76 5.23
CA VAL A 21 6.56 -13.21 5.53
C VAL A 21 6.38 -11.84 4.86
N ILE A 22 7.38 -10.96 4.96
CA ILE A 22 7.36 -9.63 4.32
C ILE A 22 7.30 -9.75 2.79
N ASP A 23 8.12 -10.61 2.19
CA ASP A 23 8.19 -10.77 0.74
C ASP A 23 6.86 -11.32 0.18
N GLU A 24 6.25 -12.31 0.84
CA GLU A 24 4.94 -12.84 0.46
C GLU A 24 3.83 -11.78 0.59
N MET A 25 3.84 -11.00 1.66
CA MET A 25 2.90 -9.90 1.84
C MET A 25 3.08 -8.81 0.78
N SER A 26 4.33 -8.46 0.46
CA SER A 26 4.66 -7.50 -0.58
C SER A 26 4.13 -7.93 -1.95
N GLN A 27 4.30 -9.21 -2.32
CA GLN A 27 3.72 -9.76 -3.56
C GLN A 27 2.20 -9.61 -3.61
N ARG A 28 1.51 -9.89 -2.49
CA ARG A 28 0.05 -9.75 -2.38
C ARG A 28 -0.42 -8.30 -2.45
N ILE A 29 0.35 -7.35 -1.92
CA ILE A 29 0.07 -5.91 -2.04
C ILE A 29 0.21 -5.49 -3.51
N MET A 30 1.35 -5.79 -4.13
CA MET A 30 1.65 -5.39 -5.50
C MET A 30 0.64 -5.97 -6.49
N ALA A 31 0.30 -7.24 -6.37
CA ALA A 31 -0.71 -7.89 -7.23
C ALA A 31 -2.09 -7.22 -7.18
N ARG A 32 -2.42 -6.54 -6.07
CA ARG A 32 -3.72 -5.90 -5.88
C ARG A 32 -3.71 -4.41 -6.17
N LEU A 33 -2.60 -3.71 -5.95
CA LEU A 33 -2.56 -2.24 -5.96
C LEU A 33 -1.74 -1.63 -7.08
N LEU A 34 -0.77 -2.35 -7.67
CA LEU A 34 0.20 -1.81 -8.63
C LEU A 34 -0.41 -1.05 -9.82
N LEU A 35 -1.59 -1.47 -10.29
CA LEU A 35 -2.25 -0.88 -11.45
C LEU A 35 -3.45 0.01 -11.11
N LEU A 36 -3.74 0.21 -9.82
CA LEU A 36 -4.94 0.92 -9.37
C LEU A 36 -4.59 2.27 -8.73
N PRO A 37 -5.05 3.40 -9.30
CA PRO A 37 -4.81 4.69 -8.71
C PRO A 37 -5.58 4.85 -7.39
N PRO A 38 -5.08 5.64 -6.41
CA PRO A 38 -5.71 5.79 -5.10
C PRO A 38 -7.19 6.23 -5.12
N HIS A 39 -7.60 6.97 -6.16
CA HIS A 39 -8.98 7.45 -6.32
C HIS A 39 -9.95 6.39 -6.89
N ASP A 40 -9.44 5.24 -7.35
CA ASP A 40 -10.27 4.17 -7.89
C ASP A 40 -11.09 3.47 -6.77
N PRO A 41 -12.40 3.23 -6.93
CA PRO A 41 -13.19 2.48 -5.96
C PRO A 41 -12.65 1.07 -5.66
N GLN A 42 -12.06 0.40 -6.66
CA GLN A 42 -11.43 -0.91 -6.51
C GLN A 42 -10.16 -0.83 -5.67
N PHE A 43 -9.44 0.30 -5.72
CA PHE A 43 -8.29 0.53 -4.86
C PHE A 43 -8.67 0.44 -3.38
N ARG A 44 -9.75 1.14 -2.97
CA ARG A 44 -10.25 1.10 -1.58
C ARG A 44 -10.58 -0.32 -1.13
N ARG A 45 -11.28 -1.09 -1.96
CA ARG A 45 -11.63 -2.49 -1.68
C ARG A 45 -10.40 -3.39 -1.56
N ASN A 46 -9.43 -3.20 -2.45
CA ASN A 46 -8.20 -3.98 -2.44
C ASN A 46 -7.34 -3.64 -1.22
N ARG A 47 -7.30 -2.36 -0.82
CA ARG A 47 -6.63 -1.90 0.40
C ARG A 47 -7.26 -2.53 1.64
N GLU A 48 -8.59 -2.57 1.75
CA GLU A 48 -9.27 -3.28 2.85
C GLU A 48 -8.89 -4.77 2.90
N ARG A 49 -8.79 -5.44 1.74
CA ARG A 49 -8.35 -6.84 1.68
C ARG A 49 -6.90 -7.01 2.14
N VAL A 50 -6.01 -6.10 1.74
CA VAL A 50 -4.62 -6.07 2.21
C VAL A 50 -4.55 -5.89 3.72
N VAL A 51 -5.36 -5.01 4.29
CA VAL A 51 -5.44 -4.83 5.75
C VAL A 51 -5.87 -6.13 6.44
N ARG A 52 -6.87 -6.84 5.90
CA ARG A 52 -7.30 -8.14 6.45
C ARG A 52 -6.22 -9.22 6.36
N ASP A 53 -5.47 -9.27 5.25
CA ASP A 53 -4.34 -10.19 5.12
C ASP A 53 -3.27 -9.89 6.17
N ALA A 54 -2.96 -8.61 6.39
CA ALA A 54 -1.99 -8.17 7.40
C ALA A 54 -2.43 -8.53 8.83
N GLU A 55 -3.68 -8.24 9.18
CA GLU A 55 -4.26 -8.59 10.49
C GLU A 55 -4.16 -10.09 10.77
N ARG A 56 -4.42 -10.94 9.77
CA ARG A 56 -4.35 -12.40 9.89
C ARG A 56 -2.92 -12.90 10.17
N GLU A 57 -1.92 -12.18 9.65
CA GLU A 57 -0.50 -12.52 9.76
C GLU A 57 0.22 -11.75 10.87
N ASN A 58 -0.51 -10.96 11.67
CA ASN A 58 0.04 -10.07 12.71
C ASN A 58 1.07 -9.07 12.16
N ILE A 59 0.83 -8.55 10.95
CA ILE A 59 1.67 -7.53 10.30
C ILE A 59 1.04 -6.16 10.54
N LEU A 60 1.86 -5.21 11.01
CA LEU A 60 1.48 -3.80 11.06
C LEU A 60 1.73 -3.16 9.69
N LEU A 61 0.77 -2.38 9.20
CA LEU A 61 0.89 -1.62 7.95
C LEU A 61 0.74 -0.13 8.23
N ASP A 62 1.58 0.67 7.58
CA ASP A 62 1.43 2.11 7.48
C ASP A 62 1.28 2.53 6.01
N TRP A 63 0.55 3.62 5.77
CA TRP A 63 0.19 4.06 4.42
C TRP A 63 0.59 5.51 4.19
N ASP A 64 1.62 5.72 3.36
CA ASP A 64 1.95 7.03 2.82
C ASP A 64 1.29 7.20 1.43
N LEU A 65 0.36 8.15 1.33
CA LEU A 65 -0.32 8.50 0.07
C LEU A 65 0.27 9.74 -0.59
N GLY A 66 1.35 10.32 -0.04
CA GLY A 66 1.95 11.57 -0.49
C GLY A 66 1.01 12.77 -0.38
N LEU A 67 -0.02 12.67 0.46
CA LEU A 67 -0.88 13.81 0.81
C LEU A 67 -0.16 14.64 1.87
N PRO A 68 -0.16 15.98 1.77
CA PRO A 68 0.37 16.79 2.84
C PRO A 68 -0.37 16.46 4.14
N ASP A 69 0.38 16.21 5.22
CA ASP A 69 -0.20 16.05 6.55
C ASP A 69 -1.04 17.30 6.84
N GLU A 70 -2.33 17.14 7.15
CA GLU A 70 -3.23 18.27 7.42
C GLU A 70 -2.89 18.99 8.75
N ASP A 71 -1.88 18.52 9.49
CA ASP A 71 -1.42 19.09 10.76
C ASP A 71 -0.22 20.03 10.56
N GLY A 72 -0.49 21.14 9.89
CA GLY A 72 0.44 22.25 9.67
C GLY A 72 -0.18 23.63 9.91
N SER A 73 -0.91 23.82 11.02
CA SER A 73 -1.39 25.13 11.48
C SER A 73 -1.41 25.25 12.99
#